data_AF-A0A2S9HEQ5-F1
#
_entry.id   AF-A0A2S9HEQ5-F1
#
_cell.length_a   1.000
_cell.length_b   1.000
_cell.length_c   1.000
_cell.angle_alpha   90.00
_cell.angle_beta   90.00
_cell.angle_gamma   90.00
#
_symmetry.space_group_name_H-M   'P 1'
#
loop_
_entity.id
_entity.type
_entity.pdbx_description
1 polymer ?
#
loop_
_entity_poly.entity_id
_entity_poly.type
_entity_poly.pdbx_seq_one_letter_code
_entity_poly.pdbx_strand_id
1 'polypeptide(L)'
;EDKKTYELDFIERDKKDIETKIKNYGKAIKLEEENAKTVYEKVKELKDEMKYQTEAEKTETQSKIASLESKIKSSEKNVELFKGEQKIARDKIKKLEEKAQGINKK
;
A
#
# COMPACT_ATOMS: atom_id res chain seq x y z
N GLU A 1 -8.29 -11.01 40.00
CA GLU A 1 -8.77 -10.10 38.94
C GLU A 1 -7.63 -9.53 38.09
N ASP A 2 -6.45 -9.25 38.67
CA ASP A 2 -5.30 -8.65 37.98
C ASP A 2 -4.86 -9.31 36.66
N LYS A 3 -4.89 -10.64 36.57
CA LYS A 3 -4.48 -11.36 35.35
C LYS A 3 -5.43 -11.13 34.17
N LYS A 4 -6.75 -11.08 34.42
CA LYS A 4 -7.77 -10.88 33.37
C LYS A 4 -7.68 -9.46 32.82
N THR A 5 -7.55 -8.47 33.70
CA THR A 5 -7.36 -7.07 33.34
C THR A 5 -6.07 -6.87 32.54
N TYR A 6 -4.95 -7.43 33.01
CA TYR A 6 -3.69 -7.35 32.29
C TYR A 6 -3.73 -7.97 30.88
N GLU A 7 -4.37 -9.12 30.71
CA GLU A 7 -4.50 -9.77 29.40
C GLU A 7 -5.35 -8.94 28.42
N LEU A 8 -6.41 -8.30 28.91
CA LEU A 8 -7.25 -7.41 28.10
C LEU A 8 -6.52 -6.11 27.73
N ASP A 9 -5.81 -5.49 28.67
CA ASP A 9 -5.01 -4.29 28.42
C ASP A 9 -3.92 -4.55 27.38
N PHE A 10 -3.28 -5.72 27.44
CA PHE A 10 -2.29 -6.13 26.43
C PHE A 10 -2.93 -6.25 25.05
N ILE A 11 -4.10 -6.92 24.95
CA ILE A 11 -4.82 -7.06 23.69
C ILE A 11 -5.21 -5.69 23.12
N GLU A 12 -5.68 -4.77 23.95
CA GLU A 12 -6.07 -3.42 23.51
C GLU A 12 -4.88 -2.65 22.94
N ARG A 13 -3.72 -2.70 23.62
CA ARG A 13 -2.48 -2.07 23.12
C ARG A 13 -2.05 -2.66 21.78
N ASP A 14 -2.02 -3.99 21.68
CA ASP A 14 -1.68 -4.69 20.43
C ASP A 14 -2.63 -4.32 19.29
N LYS A 15 -3.94 -4.23 19.54
CA LYS A 15 -4.92 -3.78 18.55
C LYS A 15 -4.61 -2.37 18.07
N LYS A 16 -4.37 -1.43 18.98
CA LYS A 16 -4.06 -0.03 18.66
C LYS A 16 -2.80 0.13 17.80
N ASP A 17 -1.77 -0.66 18.08
CA ASP A 17 -0.55 -0.69 17.28
C ASP A 17 -0.82 -1.24 15.87
N ILE A 18 -1.63 -2.29 15.75
CA ILE A 18 -2.01 -2.87 14.45
C ILE A 18 -2.90 -1.91 13.65
N GLU A 19 -3.83 -1.21 14.29
CA GLU A 19 -4.67 -0.19 13.65
C GLU A 19 -3.82 0.96 13.08
N THR A 20 -2.79 1.36 13.82
CA THR A 20 -1.82 2.36 13.36
C THR A 20 -1.06 1.87 12.13
N LYS A 21 -0.64 0.59 12.10
CA LYS A 21 -0.03 -0.02 10.91
C LYS A 21 -0.98 -0.02 9.72
N ILE A 22 -2.25 -0.41 9.90
CA ILE A 22 -3.27 -0.38 8.84
C ILE A 22 -3.42 1.02 8.25
N LYS A 23 -3.47 2.04 9.11
CA LYS A 23 -3.54 3.45 8.67
C LYS A 23 -2.31 3.86 7.87
N ASN A 24 -1.12 3.45 8.29
CA ASN A 24 0.13 3.75 7.58
C ASN A 24 0.19 3.07 6.22
N TYR A 25 -0.20 1.79 6.11
CA TYR A 25 -0.34 1.13 4.81
C TYR A 25 -1.35 1.85 3.92
N GLY A 26 -2.45 2.34 4.48
CA GLY A 26 -3.44 3.12 3.72
C GLY A 26 -2.88 4.42 3.16
N LYS A 27 -2.00 5.11 3.90
CA LYS A 27 -1.27 6.28 3.40
C LYS A 27 -0.28 5.92 2.31
N ALA A 28 0.48 4.83 2.49
CA ALA A 28 1.44 4.36 1.51
C ALA A 28 0.77 3.97 0.18
N ILE A 29 -0.39 3.28 0.23
CA ILE A 29 -1.20 2.96 -0.94
C ILE A 29 -1.58 4.23 -1.71
N LYS A 30 -2.14 5.23 -1.02
CA LYS A 30 -2.54 6.48 -1.66
C LYS A 30 -1.36 7.18 -2.35
N LEU A 31 -0.21 7.23 -1.68
CA LEU A 31 0.99 7.84 -2.23
C LEU A 31 1.48 7.11 -3.50
N GLU A 32 1.48 5.78 -3.49
CA GLU A 32 1.85 4.98 -4.66
C GLU A 32 0.84 5.12 -5.80
N GLU A 33 -0.46 5.17 -5.51
CA GLU A 33 -1.51 5.40 -6.51
C GLU A 33 -1.40 6.80 -7.14
N GLU A 34 -1.12 7.84 -6.33
CA GLU A 34 -0.86 9.20 -6.82
C GLU A 34 0.40 9.27 -7.68
N ASN A 35 1.50 8.67 -7.22
CA ASN A 35 2.76 8.61 -7.98
C ASN A 35 2.56 7.90 -9.32
N ALA A 36 1.90 6.74 -9.33
CA ALA A 36 1.63 5.99 -10.55
C ALA A 36 0.79 6.81 -11.54
N LYS A 37 -0.22 7.55 -11.05
CA LYS A 37 -1.04 8.43 -11.88
C LYS A 37 -0.22 9.55 -12.53
N THR A 38 0.61 10.25 -11.76
CA THR A 38 1.47 11.32 -12.30
C THR A 38 2.45 10.78 -13.34
N VAL A 39 3.05 9.61 -13.08
CA VAL A 39 3.95 8.97 -14.04
C VAL A 39 3.21 8.53 -15.31
N TYR A 40 1.97 8.04 -15.18
CA TYR A 40 1.13 7.67 -16.32
C TYR A 40 0.78 8.88 -17.19
N GLU A 41 0.42 10.02 -16.60
CA GLU A 41 0.18 11.27 -17.32
C GLU A 41 1.43 11.70 -18.10
N LYS A 42 2.61 11.63 -17.48
CA LYS A 42 3.88 11.93 -18.15
C LYS A 42 4.19 10.97 -19.31
N VAL A 43 3.89 9.68 -19.17
CA VAL A 43 4.04 8.71 -20.27
C VAL A 43 3.13 9.08 -21.44
N LYS A 44 1.90 9.52 -21.15
CA LYS A 44 0.96 9.96 -22.19
C LYS A 44 1.48 11.19 -22.93
N GLU A 45 1.96 12.20 -22.21
CA GLU A 45 2.56 13.42 -22.80
C GLU A 45 3.74 13.06 -23.71
N LEU A 46 4.67 12.23 -23.24
CA LEU A 46 5.82 11.79 -24.05
C LEU A 46 5.39 11.02 -25.31
N LYS A 47 4.35 10.19 -25.22
CA LYS A 47 3.80 9.47 -26.39
C LYS A 47 3.16 10.43 -27.40
N ASP A 48 2.57 11.52 -26.95
CA ASP A 48 2.01 12.55 -27.83
C ASP A 48 3.12 13.39 -28.48
N GLU A 49 4.15 13.79 -27.73
CA GLU A 49 5.32 14.52 -28.25
C GLU A 49 6.10 13.72 -29.29
N MET A 50 6.23 12.39 -29.09
CA MET A 50 6.91 11.49 -30.03
C MET A 50 6.39 11.55 -31.47
N LYS A 51 5.14 11.98 -31.69
CA LYS A 51 4.53 12.07 -33.02
C LYS A 51 5.26 13.07 -33.93
N TYR A 52 5.95 14.05 -33.34
CA TYR A 52 6.63 15.13 -34.06
C TYR A 52 8.15 15.01 -34.04
N GLN A 53 8.69 13.97 -33.40
CA GLN A 53 10.13 13.75 -33.23
C GLN A 53 10.76 13.07 -34.45
N THR A 54 12.06 13.29 -34.64
CA THR A 54 12.89 12.51 -35.57
C THR A 54 13.09 11.07 -35.06
N GLU A 55 13.53 10.15 -35.92
CA GLU A 55 13.74 8.73 -35.53
C GLU A 55 14.77 8.56 -34.39
N ALA A 56 15.81 9.40 -34.37
CA ALA A 56 16.81 9.40 -33.31
C ALA A 56 16.20 9.82 -31.96
N GLU A 57 15.43 10.92 -31.94
CA GLU A 57 14.74 11.43 -30.76
C GLU A 57 13.66 10.45 -30.25
N LYS A 58 12.93 9.80 -31.17
CA LYS A 58 11.94 8.78 -30.82
C LYS A 58 12.56 7.63 -30.04
N THR A 59 13.76 7.18 -30.43
CA THR A 59 14.45 6.07 -29.75
C THR A 59 14.80 6.44 -28.29
N GLU A 60 15.25 7.67 -28.06
CA GLU A 60 15.51 8.19 -26.71
C GLU A 60 14.22 8.30 -25.90
N THR A 61 13.16 8.86 -26.50
CA THR A 61 11.86 9.02 -25.83
C THR A 61 11.20 7.67 -25.51
N GLN A 62 11.31 6.67 -26.38
CA GLN A 62 10.87 5.30 -26.12
C GLN A 62 11.58 4.69 -24.91
N SER A 63 12.90 4.90 -24.80
CA SER A 63 13.67 4.41 -23.66
C SER A 63 13.22 5.07 -22.34
N LYS A 64 12.92 6.38 -22.37
CA LYS A 64 12.33 7.10 -21.23
C LYS A 64 10.95 6.56 -20.87
N ILE A 65 10.07 6.36 -21.86
CA ILE A 65 8.73 5.79 -21.66
C ILE A 65 8.82 4.41 -21.02
N ALA A 66 9.66 3.52 -21.54
CA ALA A 66 9.83 2.17 -20.99
C ALA A 66 10.27 2.19 -19.52
N SER A 67 11.18 3.12 -19.16
CA SER A 67 11.59 3.31 -17.77
C SER A 67 10.43 3.76 -16.89
N LEU A 68 9.62 4.71 -17.36
CA LEU A 68 8.45 5.21 -16.62
C LEU A 68 7.36 4.14 -16.48
N GLU A 69 7.08 3.37 -17.52
CA GLU A 69 6.15 2.23 -17.48
C GLU A 69 6.62 1.15 -16.48
N SER A 70 7.93 0.93 -16.37
CA SER A 70 8.47 0.03 -15.33
C SER A 70 8.24 0.60 -13.92
N LYS A 71 8.30 1.92 -13.73
CA LYS A 71 8.00 2.55 -12.44
C LYS A 71 6.53 2.40 -12.07
N ILE A 72 5.61 2.59 -13.02
CA ILE A 72 4.17 2.38 -12.82
C ILE A 72 3.91 0.95 -12.34
N LYS A 73 4.46 -0.06 -13.03
CA LYS A 73 4.35 -1.47 -12.62
C LYS A 73 4.90 -1.74 -11.22
N SER A 74 5.97 -1.04 -10.84
CA SER A 74 6.53 -1.16 -9.49
C SER A 74 5.59 -0.58 -8.44
N SER A 75 5.01 0.60 -8.69
CA SER A 75 4.03 1.22 -7.80
C SER A 75 2.77 0.36 -7.67
N GLU A 76 2.27 -0.23 -8.76
CA GLU A 76 1.13 -1.17 -8.73
C GLU A 76 1.41 -2.39 -7.84
N LYS A 77 2.61 -2.98 -7.96
CA LYS A 77 3.04 -4.08 -7.08
C LYS A 77 3.12 -3.66 -5.62
N ASN A 78 3.64 -2.46 -5.32
CA ASN A 78 3.69 -1.95 -3.96
C ASN A 78 2.29 -1.77 -3.37
N VAL A 79 1.34 -1.24 -4.16
CA VAL A 79 -0.07 -1.12 -3.77
C VAL A 79 -0.67 -2.48 -3.43
N GLU A 80 -0.43 -3.50 -4.25
CA GLU A 80 -0.90 -4.86 -4.00
C GLU A 80 -0.31 -5.44 -2.70
N LEU A 81 1.00 -5.29 -2.51
CA LEU A 81 1.69 -5.71 -1.29
C LEU A 81 1.08 -5.05 -0.05
N PHE A 82 0.91 -3.72 -0.05
CA PHE A 82 0.32 -3.01 1.10
C PHE A 82 -1.14 -3.39 1.34
N LYS A 83 -1.93 -3.68 0.29
CA LYS A 83 -3.30 -4.21 0.43
C LYS A 83 -3.27 -5.61 1.09
N GLY A 84 -2.31 -6.45 0.74
CA GLY A 84 -2.05 -7.74 1.38
C GLY A 84 -1.74 -7.59 2.88
N GLU A 85 -0.79 -6.73 3.21
CA GLU A 85 -0.40 -6.44 4.61
C GLU A 85 -1.58 -5.89 5.43
N GLN A 86 -2.40 -5.00 4.85
CA GLN A 86 -3.62 -4.53 5.52
C GLN A 86 -4.60 -5.67 5.82
N LYS A 87 -4.77 -6.61 4.89
CA LYS A 87 -5.65 -7.77 5.10
C LYS A 87 -5.14 -8.63 6.26
N ILE A 88 -3.85 -8.96 6.27
CA ILE A 88 -3.22 -9.73 7.34
C ILE A 88 -3.37 -9.02 8.70
N ALA A 89 -3.13 -7.72 8.74
CA ALA A 89 -3.30 -6.91 9.94
C ALA A 89 -4.75 -6.91 10.45
N ARG A 90 -5.75 -6.77 9.57
CA ARG A 90 -7.18 -6.86 9.92
C ARG A 90 -7.55 -8.24 10.47
N ASP A 91 -7.02 -9.31 9.88
CA ASP A 91 -7.28 -10.66 10.37
C ASP A 91 -6.64 -10.90 11.74
N LYS A 92 -5.48 -10.28 12.02
CA LYS A 92 -4.88 -10.29 13.37
C LYS A 92 -5.76 -9.58 14.41
N ILE A 93 -6.36 -8.44 14.06
CA ILE A 93 -7.32 -7.73 14.93
C ILE A 93 -8.50 -8.64 15.28
N LYS A 94 -9.11 -9.31 14.29
CA LYS A 94 -10.24 -10.23 14.54
C LYS A 94 -9.88 -11.34 15.53
N LYS A 95 -8.71 -11.97 15.35
CA LYS A 95 -8.21 -13.01 16.28
C LYS A 95 -8.00 -12.48 17.70
N LEU A 96 -7.52 -11.24 17.84
CA LEU A 96 -7.38 -10.58 19.13
C LEU A 96 -8.74 -10.31 19.78
N GLU A 97 -9.75 -9.93 19.00
CA GLU A 97 -11.12 -9.73 19.47
C GLU A 97 -11.78 -11.03 19.94
N GLU A 98 -11.62 -12.12 19.18
CA GLU A 98 -12.07 -13.45 19.59
C GLU A 98 -11.43 -13.89 20.91
N LYS A 99 -10.12 -13.64 21.08
CA LYS A 99 -9.40 -13.92 22.32
C LYS A 99 -9.93 -13.09 23.49
N ALA A 100 -10.16 -11.79 23.30
CA ALA A 100 -10.74 -10.92 24.32
C ALA A 100 -12.16 -11.37 24.74
N GLN A 101 -12.99 -11.76 23.78
CA GLN A 101 -14.31 -12.33 24.08
C GLN A 101 -14.22 -13.63 24.87
N GLY A 102 -13.27 -14.52 24.53
CA GLY A 102 -13.02 -15.75 25.26
C GLY A 102 -12.56 -15.52 26.70
N ILE A 103 -11.74 -14.49 26.94
CA ILE A 103 -11.33 -14.06 28.28
C ILE A 103 -12.52 -13.51 29.07
N ASN A 104 -13.38 -12.71 28.43
CA ASN A 104 -14.55 -12.14 29.11
C ASN A 104 -15.61 -13.18 29.49
N LYS A 105 -15.76 -14.25 28.70
CA LYS A 105 -16.69 -15.37 28.95
C LYS A 105 -16.20 -16.37 30.00
N LYS A 106 -14.93 -16.31 30.41
CA LYS A 106 -14.34 -17.09 31.50
C LYS A 106 -14.36 -16.31 32.81
#